data_AF-A0A8B5WPV7-F1
#
_entry.id   AF-A0A8B5WPV7-F1
#
_cell.length_a   1.000
_cell.length_b   1.000
_cell.length_c   1.000
_cell.angle_alpha   90.00
_cell.angle_beta   90.00
_cell.angle_gamma   90.00
#
_symmetry.space_group_name_H-M   'P 1'
#
loop_
_entity.id
_entity.type
_entity.pdbx_description
1 polymer ?
#
loop_
_entity_poly.entity_id
_entity_poly.type
_entity_poly.pdbx_seq_one_letter_code
_entity_poly.pdbx_strand_id
1 'polypeptide(L)'
;MNLFRSSRKSRETDDSIDDRDSEAPDDASVPDSDAAADPDSELIAVPARSVRTDRETCVVIRSEDGATESLSAVELGVLRALSIPCDTEQLEDRLAEQGWDNTALEDVPALVGELRERGLVVEFVDWIKRYPDAEPRPAPGISALAVPTKDRPEMLDRALAAWIENLHDRATPDIVIADDSDRRSADVRAVAERHAAAYAGRVYLLDAAFRARLAEKLPSEARFALGFPSGRGKDEGVVRTGVNRNTILLALAGRAAMSVDDDVLPVYREFDDADSGIVVNADLRPHDIVAAADLSECENLGVRSSRDGYALHAELLGRSCREVIGSGHARIESPVDPEFVARYLSESSRVAVVASGYWGDLGTSAPFYLLDARDRTDAEAFDEDRYEQCAESTVGIRGVPKTSIGAGSFVGGQVSFDARSVLPPFSPRGRNQDGLWSACLSALHPAGIAAYPSISIKHAPADARKPDRDALVRWNPRVNDLLILLVNSFRAGLRPGDDAYRVIGSGIAGLGSGPRGEFRAYLAELVAHAFAGRIAALEAQYGLFSGQPAAWGEDCIAAIEYARIQLEKPGFWLPADGPRDEDEFAGFVRSFGDAISAWPEAFAAAKAAAGELLDTVRVT
;
A
#
# COMPACT_ATOMS: atom_id res chain seq x y z
N MET A 1 2.75 -9.54 -36.46
CA MET A 1 1.76 -8.49 -36.17
C MET A 1 2.52 -7.38 -35.48
N ASN A 2 2.84 -6.33 -36.23
CA ASN A 2 3.49 -5.11 -35.74
C ASN A 2 2.37 -4.13 -35.41
N LEU A 3 2.23 -3.73 -34.15
CA LEU A 3 1.51 -2.52 -33.71
C LEU A 3 1.73 -2.36 -32.21
N PHE A 4 2.88 -1.79 -31.82
CA PHE A 4 3.05 -1.02 -30.58
C PHE A 4 4.27 -0.14 -30.80
N ARG A 5 4.02 1.14 -31.09
CA ARG A 5 4.92 2.30 -30.95
C ARG A 5 4.11 3.52 -31.36
N SER A 6 3.41 4.12 -30.40
CA SER A 6 2.94 5.49 -30.51
C SER A 6 4.15 6.42 -30.38
N SER A 7 4.71 6.82 -31.52
CA SER A 7 5.74 7.85 -31.59
C SER A 7 5.10 9.22 -31.36
N ARG A 8 5.20 9.78 -30.15
CA ARG A 8 4.95 11.21 -29.94
C ARG A 8 6.10 12.00 -30.57
N LYS A 9 5.82 12.62 -31.72
CA LYS A 9 6.68 13.64 -32.33
C LYS A 9 6.72 14.87 -31.41
N SER A 10 7.92 15.30 -31.05
CA SER A 10 8.20 16.61 -30.48
C SER A 10 7.74 17.70 -31.45
N ARG A 11 6.78 18.53 -31.02
CA ARG A 11 6.48 19.81 -31.67
C ARG A 11 7.50 20.83 -31.17
N GLU A 12 8.38 21.26 -32.06
CA GLU A 12 9.10 22.53 -31.92
C GLU A 12 8.06 23.65 -31.87
N THR A 13 8.07 24.42 -30.78
CA THR A 13 7.34 25.67 -30.66
C THR A 13 8.35 26.80 -30.80
N ASP A 14 8.25 27.48 -31.93
CA ASP A 14 8.88 28.75 -32.23
C ASP A 14 7.80 29.79 -31.93
N ASP A 15 7.97 30.61 -30.89
CA ASP A 15 7.08 31.74 -30.64
C ASP A 15 7.90 32.98 -30.28
N SER A 16 7.90 33.90 -31.26
CA SER A 16 8.24 35.30 -31.14
C SER A 16 7.24 36.03 -30.24
N ILE A 17 7.78 36.72 -29.25
CA ILE A 17 7.06 37.67 -28.38
C ILE A 17 6.67 38.89 -29.22
N ASP A 18 5.38 39.22 -29.26
CA ASP A 18 4.91 40.55 -29.67
C ASP A 18 3.84 41.04 -28.69
N ASP A 19 4.04 42.30 -28.26
CA ASP A 19 3.29 43.02 -27.23
C ASP A 19 1.84 43.29 -27.64
N ARG A 20 0.90 43.19 -26.68
CA ARG A 20 -0.30 44.04 -26.63
C ARG A 20 -1.09 43.96 -25.31
N ASP A 21 -1.07 45.11 -24.64
CA ASP A 21 -2.13 45.84 -23.95
C ASP A 21 -3.28 45.10 -23.24
N SER A 22 -3.39 45.49 -21.96
CA SER A 22 -4.42 45.21 -20.97
C SER A 22 -5.76 45.87 -21.26
N GLU A 23 -6.84 45.08 -21.28
CA GLU A 23 -8.18 45.53 -20.88
C GLU A 23 -8.83 44.45 -20.00
N ALA A 24 -9.38 44.89 -18.88
CA ALA A 24 -10.13 44.05 -17.94
C ALA A 24 -11.59 43.92 -18.39
N PRO A 25 -12.25 42.76 -18.18
CA PRO A 25 -13.70 42.71 -18.18
C PRO A 25 -14.25 42.43 -16.78
N ASP A 26 -15.00 43.40 -16.28
CA ASP A 26 -16.20 43.18 -15.46
C ASP A 26 -17.23 42.43 -16.32
N ASP A 27 -17.65 41.23 -15.92
CA ASP A 27 -19.06 40.87 -15.75
C ASP A 27 -19.15 39.39 -15.31
N ALA A 28 -19.77 39.15 -14.15
CA ALA A 28 -20.10 37.81 -13.69
C ALA A 28 -21.41 37.37 -14.35
N SER A 29 -21.33 36.83 -15.56
CA SER A 29 -22.42 36.09 -16.19
C SER A 29 -22.51 34.67 -15.62
N VAL A 30 -23.75 34.22 -15.39
CA VAL A 30 -24.09 32.82 -15.07
C VAL A 30 -23.67 31.95 -16.28
N PRO A 31 -23.05 30.76 -16.07
CA PRO A 31 -22.58 29.94 -17.19
C PRO A 31 -23.74 29.45 -18.05
N ASP A 32 -23.58 29.60 -19.36
CA ASP A 32 -24.44 29.05 -20.40
C ASP A 32 -24.35 27.52 -20.36
N SER A 33 -25.46 26.82 -20.11
CA SER A 33 -25.48 25.36 -19.89
C SER A 33 -25.37 24.51 -21.16
N ASP A 34 -25.25 25.14 -22.34
CA ASP A 34 -25.31 24.49 -23.66
C ASP A 34 -23.97 24.53 -24.42
N ALA A 35 -22.85 24.85 -23.75
CA ALA A 35 -21.53 24.69 -24.36
C ALA A 35 -21.27 23.20 -24.64
N ALA A 36 -21.16 22.84 -25.93
CA ALA A 36 -20.74 21.50 -26.33
C ALA A 36 -19.45 21.13 -25.59
N ALA A 37 -19.46 19.99 -24.91
CA ALA A 37 -18.33 19.52 -24.12
C ALA A 37 -17.05 19.50 -24.96
N ASP A 38 -15.94 19.91 -24.35
CA ASP A 38 -14.63 19.75 -24.95
C ASP A 38 -14.41 18.24 -25.21
N PRO A 39 -14.23 17.79 -26.47
CA PRO A 39 -14.04 16.38 -26.78
C PRO A 39 -12.80 15.78 -26.08
N ASP A 40 -11.87 16.64 -25.64
CA ASP A 40 -10.66 16.23 -24.91
C ASP A 40 -10.88 16.21 -23.37
N SER A 41 -12.10 16.48 -22.88
CA SER A 41 -12.41 16.45 -21.45
C SER A 41 -12.52 15.02 -20.92
N GLU A 42 -11.80 14.72 -19.83
CA GLU A 42 -11.92 13.44 -19.14
C GLU A 42 -13.26 13.37 -18.38
N LEU A 43 -14.00 12.29 -18.62
CA LEU A 43 -15.30 11.98 -18.01
C LEU A 43 -15.14 10.92 -16.92
N ILE A 44 -15.97 11.01 -15.87
CA ILE A 44 -16.01 10.02 -14.79
C ILE A 44 -17.46 9.72 -14.37
N ALA A 45 -17.72 8.48 -13.96
CA ALA A 45 -18.98 8.10 -13.34
C ALA A 45 -19.11 8.65 -11.91
N VAL A 46 -20.28 9.20 -11.59
CA VAL A 46 -20.64 9.64 -10.23
C VAL A 46 -20.79 8.42 -9.32
N PRO A 47 -20.37 8.48 -8.04
CA PRO A 47 -20.56 7.39 -7.09
C PRO A 47 -22.00 6.92 -7.02
N ALA A 48 -22.20 5.62 -7.32
CA ALA A 48 -23.50 5.01 -7.24
C ALA A 48 -23.43 3.50 -7.00
N ARG A 49 -24.46 2.97 -6.35
CA ARG A 49 -24.65 1.54 -6.14
C ARG A 49 -25.62 1.01 -7.17
N SER A 50 -25.36 -0.16 -7.74
CA SER A 50 -26.28 -0.80 -8.68
C SER A 50 -26.93 -2.04 -8.06
N VAL A 51 -28.23 -2.18 -8.29
CA VAL A 51 -29.02 -3.37 -7.93
C VAL A 51 -29.66 -3.89 -9.21
N ARG A 52 -29.31 -5.12 -9.59
CA ARG A 52 -29.90 -5.75 -10.77
C ARG A 52 -31.36 -6.09 -10.50
N THR A 53 -32.27 -5.57 -11.31
CA THR A 53 -33.72 -5.81 -11.21
C THR A 53 -34.14 -6.98 -12.10
N ASP A 54 -33.57 -7.09 -13.30
CA ASP A 54 -33.76 -8.23 -14.19
C ASP A 54 -32.53 -8.45 -15.11
N ARG A 55 -32.71 -9.18 -16.23
CA ARG A 55 -31.59 -9.47 -17.14
C ARG A 55 -31.08 -8.22 -17.87
N GLU A 56 -31.95 -7.27 -18.15
CA GLU A 56 -31.72 -6.13 -19.03
C GLU A 56 -31.64 -4.81 -18.26
N THR A 57 -32.19 -4.74 -17.05
CA THR A 57 -32.28 -3.51 -16.26
C THR A 57 -31.60 -3.61 -14.89
N CYS A 58 -31.08 -2.47 -14.45
CA CYS A 58 -30.51 -2.24 -13.13
C CYS A 58 -31.01 -0.91 -12.57
N VAL A 59 -31.28 -0.87 -11.28
CA VAL A 59 -31.50 0.40 -10.56
C VAL A 59 -30.15 0.86 -10.02
N VAL A 60 -29.78 2.08 -10.34
CA VAL A 60 -28.59 2.76 -9.84
C VAL A 60 -29.03 3.79 -8.80
N ILE A 61 -28.37 3.81 -7.65
CA ILE A 61 -28.65 4.69 -6.52
C ILE A 61 -27.41 5.54 -6.29
N ARG A 62 -27.50 6.85 -6.56
CA ARG A 62 -26.38 7.79 -6.33
C ARG A 62 -26.03 7.85 -4.85
N SER A 63 -24.75 7.77 -4.54
CA SER A 63 -24.28 7.78 -3.14
C SER A 63 -24.39 9.16 -2.50
N GLU A 64 -24.36 10.25 -3.29
CA GLU A 64 -24.37 11.63 -2.80
C GLU A 64 -25.72 12.04 -2.20
N ASP A 65 -26.82 11.75 -2.91
CA ASP A 65 -28.16 12.23 -2.55
C ASP A 65 -29.21 11.11 -2.48
N GLY A 66 -28.83 9.86 -2.79
CA GLY A 66 -29.73 8.72 -2.81
C GLY A 66 -30.69 8.71 -3.99
N ALA A 67 -30.52 9.58 -5.00
CA ALA A 67 -31.38 9.59 -6.18
C ALA A 67 -31.25 8.26 -6.94
N THR A 68 -32.38 7.78 -7.46
CA THR A 68 -32.48 6.47 -8.11
C THR A 68 -32.77 6.61 -9.59
N GLU A 69 -32.04 5.87 -10.41
CA GLU A 69 -32.14 5.88 -11.87
C GLU A 69 -32.22 4.45 -12.39
N SER A 70 -33.12 4.18 -13.35
CA SER A 70 -33.19 2.87 -14.02
C SER A 70 -32.29 2.88 -15.25
N LEU A 71 -31.33 1.97 -15.32
CA LEU A 71 -30.40 1.82 -16.43
C LEU A 71 -30.57 0.47 -17.11
N SER A 72 -30.36 0.45 -18.41
CA SER A 72 -30.09 -0.76 -19.18
C SER A 72 -28.73 -1.37 -18.80
N ALA A 73 -28.52 -2.64 -19.17
CA ALA A 73 -27.22 -3.30 -19.03
C ALA A 73 -26.10 -2.59 -19.83
N VAL A 74 -26.47 -1.95 -20.94
CA VAL A 74 -25.58 -1.17 -21.81
C VAL A 74 -25.13 0.12 -21.11
N GLU A 75 -26.06 0.94 -20.62
CA GLU A 75 -25.75 2.15 -19.83
C GLU A 75 -24.91 1.82 -18.58
N LEU A 76 -25.21 0.71 -17.90
CA LEU A 76 -24.42 0.27 -16.76
C LEU A 76 -23.00 -0.15 -17.17
N GLY A 77 -22.83 -0.71 -18.37
CA GLY A 77 -21.51 -1.02 -18.94
C GLY A 77 -20.68 0.24 -19.18
N VAL A 78 -21.29 1.30 -19.73
CA VAL A 78 -20.65 2.62 -19.89
C VAL A 78 -20.22 3.18 -18.54
N LEU A 79 -21.10 3.19 -17.53
CA LEU A 79 -20.74 3.66 -16.19
C LEU A 79 -19.59 2.87 -15.56
N ARG A 80 -19.51 1.57 -15.81
CA ARG A 80 -18.41 0.73 -15.33
C ARG A 80 -17.10 1.04 -16.05
N ALA A 81 -17.14 1.29 -17.35
CA ALA A 81 -15.96 1.69 -18.12
C ALA A 81 -15.45 3.09 -17.71
N LEU A 82 -16.37 3.97 -17.27
CA LEU A 82 -16.09 5.28 -16.67
C LEU A 82 -15.74 5.24 -15.17
N SER A 83 -15.43 4.06 -14.62
CA SER A 83 -14.82 3.93 -13.28
C SER A 83 -13.37 4.42 -13.23
N ILE A 84 -12.78 4.71 -14.39
CA ILE A 84 -11.53 5.43 -14.56
C ILE A 84 -11.83 6.64 -15.45
N PRO A 85 -11.43 7.87 -15.07
CA PRO A 85 -11.42 9.03 -15.96
C PRO A 85 -10.87 8.69 -17.34
N CYS A 86 -11.59 9.11 -18.37
CA CYS A 86 -11.13 8.99 -19.75
C CYS A 86 -11.90 9.94 -20.65
N ASP A 87 -11.30 10.31 -21.78
CA ASP A 87 -12.02 10.95 -22.87
C ASP A 87 -12.94 9.94 -23.58
N THR A 88 -13.64 10.39 -24.62
CA THR A 88 -14.60 9.56 -25.37
C THR A 88 -13.91 8.47 -26.18
N GLU A 89 -12.74 8.76 -26.77
CA GLU A 89 -11.98 7.79 -27.59
C GLU A 89 -11.49 6.62 -26.72
N GLN A 90 -10.91 6.94 -25.56
CA GLN A 90 -10.47 5.96 -24.58
C GLN A 90 -11.64 5.14 -23.99
N LEU A 91 -12.82 5.74 -23.85
CA LEU A 91 -14.02 5.03 -23.42
C LEU A 91 -14.44 3.98 -24.46
N GLU A 92 -14.45 4.36 -25.74
CA GLU A 92 -14.77 3.46 -26.86
C GLU A 92 -13.78 2.29 -26.92
N ASP A 93 -12.48 2.56 -26.80
CA ASP A 93 -11.43 1.52 -26.76
C ASP A 93 -11.68 0.52 -25.62
N ARG A 94 -11.97 1.00 -24.41
CA ARG A 94 -12.26 0.13 -23.25
C ARG A 94 -13.52 -0.71 -23.44
N LEU A 95 -14.55 -0.15 -24.04
CA LEU A 95 -15.80 -0.88 -24.33
C LEU A 95 -15.56 -1.94 -25.42
N ALA A 96 -14.75 -1.63 -26.43
CA ALA A 96 -14.33 -2.58 -27.46
C ALA A 96 -13.55 -3.76 -26.85
N GLU A 97 -12.62 -3.49 -25.92
CA GLU A 97 -11.90 -4.53 -25.17
C GLU A 97 -12.84 -5.42 -24.33
N GLN A 98 -13.97 -4.88 -23.87
CA GLN A 98 -15.02 -5.62 -23.19
C GLN A 98 -15.94 -6.40 -24.16
N GLY A 99 -15.64 -6.38 -25.46
CA GLY A 99 -16.34 -7.13 -26.49
C GLY A 99 -17.57 -6.42 -27.07
N TRP A 100 -17.68 -5.11 -26.92
CA TRP A 100 -18.73 -4.33 -27.59
C TRP A 100 -18.46 -4.29 -29.10
N ASP A 101 -19.52 -4.45 -29.90
CA ASP A 101 -19.39 -4.36 -31.36
C ASP A 101 -19.40 -2.91 -31.84
N ASN A 102 -18.93 -2.69 -33.07
CA ASN A 102 -18.84 -1.34 -33.65
C ASN A 102 -20.17 -0.59 -33.68
N THR A 103 -21.31 -1.29 -33.80
CA THR A 103 -22.62 -0.65 -33.83
C THR A 103 -22.97 -0.10 -32.46
N ALA A 104 -22.70 -0.86 -31.39
CA ALA A 104 -22.89 -0.40 -30.02
C ALA A 104 -21.92 0.74 -29.64
N LEU A 105 -20.74 0.80 -30.24
CA LEU A 105 -19.77 1.88 -30.03
C LEU A 105 -20.21 3.20 -30.67
N GLU A 106 -20.88 3.17 -31.84
CA GLU A 106 -21.41 4.37 -32.51
C GLU A 106 -22.42 5.15 -31.64
N ASP A 107 -23.10 4.48 -30.70
CA ASP A 107 -24.08 5.08 -29.80
C ASP A 107 -23.45 5.65 -28.50
N VAL A 108 -22.16 5.40 -28.22
CA VAL A 108 -21.50 5.78 -26.95
C VAL A 108 -21.59 7.28 -26.66
N PRO A 109 -21.32 8.21 -27.60
CA PRO A 109 -21.44 9.64 -27.32
C PRO A 109 -22.86 10.06 -26.90
N ALA A 110 -23.89 9.47 -27.51
CA ALA A 110 -25.28 9.74 -27.16
C ALA A 110 -25.61 9.22 -25.76
N LEU A 111 -25.21 7.99 -25.44
CA LEU A 111 -25.38 7.39 -24.11
C LEU A 111 -24.68 8.21 -23.01
N VAL A 112 -23.46 8.68 -23.28
CA VAL A 112 -22.73 9.55 -22.35
C VAL A 112 -23.49 10.86 -22.14
N GLY A 113 -24.02 11.48 -23.20
CA GLY A 113 -24.87 12.67 -23.10
C GLY A 113 -26.08 12.45 -22.20
N GLU A 114 -26.83 11.37 -22.41
CA GLU A 114 -27.99 10.99 -21.59
C GLU A 114 -27.60 10.75 -20.11
N LEU A 115 -26.48 10.06 -19.87
CA LEU A 115 -25.98 9.82 -18.52
C LEU A 115 -25.49 11.11 -17.83
N ARG A 116 -24.96 12.09 -18.58
CA ARG A 116 -24.61 13.42 -18.08
C ARG A 116 -25.86 14.21 -17.68
N GLU A 117 -26.89 14.23 -18.52
CA GLU A 117 -28.17 14.90 -18.21
C GLU A 117 -28.82 14.36 -16.93
N ARG A 118 -28.64 13.07 -16.66
CA ARG A 118 -29.12 12.40 -15.44
C ARG A 118 -28.20 12.61 -14.23
N GLY A 119 -27.05 13.27 -14.42
CA GLY A 119 -26.06 13.50 -13.38
C GLY A 119 -25.40 12.22 -12.87
N LEU A 120 -25.23 11.23 -13.75
CA LEU A 120 -24.50 9.98 -13.49
C LEU A 120 -23.08 9.99 -14.07
N VAL A 121 -22.82 10.87 -15.03
CA VAL A 121 -21.49 11.14 -15.60
C VAL A 121 -21.20 12.62 -15.50
N VAL A 122 -19.98 12.98 -15.16
CA VAL A 122 -19.52 14.35 -14.98
C VAL A 122 -18.11 14.50 -15.55
N GLU A 123 -17.70 15.73 -15.85
CA GLU A 123 -16.30 16.01 -16.15
C GLU A 123 -15.47 15.82 -14.89
N PHE A 124 -14.34 15.13 -15.02
CA PHE A 124 -13.49 14.77 -13.91
C PHE A 124 -12.97 16.00 -13.16
N VAL A 125 -12.56 17.03 -13.89
CA VAL A 125 -12.12 18.32 -13.33
C VAL A 125 -13.22 18.97 -12.49
N ASP A 126 -14.45 18.97 -12.98
CA ASP A 126 -15.57 19.56 -12.25
C ASP A 126 -15.96 18.73 -11.04
N TRP A 127 -15.83 17.41 -11.12
CA TRP A 127 -16.03 16.54 -9.97
C TRP A 127 -15.00 16.78 -8.88
N ILE A 128 -13.71 16.94 -9.23
CA ILE A 128 -12.67 17.31 -8.26
C ILE A 128 -13.06 18.63 -7.59
N LYS A 129 -13.47 19.66 -8.36
CA LYS A 129 -13.84 20.99 -7.84
C LYS A 129 -15.00 20.98 -6.83
N ARG A 130 -15.87 19.95 -6.81
CA ARG A 130 -16.98 19.83 -5.85
C ARG A 130 -16.52 19.71 -4.40
N TYR A 131 -15.32 19.19 -4.19
CA TYR A 131 -14.74 19.10 -2.86
C TYR A 131 -14.11 20.46 -2.51
N PRO A 132 -14.25 20.98 -1.29
CA PRO A 132 -13.53 22.19 -0.88
C PRO A 132 -12.04 21.89 -0.63
N ASP A 133 -11.21 22.93 -0.74
CA ASP A 133 -9.82 22.82 -0.30
C ASP A 133 -9.78 22.62 1.20
N ALA A 134 -9.09 21.56 1.64
CA ALA A 134 -8.80 21.41 3.05
C ALA A 134 -7.94 22.59 3.50
N GLU A 135 -8.23 23.14 4.69
CA GLU A 135 -7.35 24.15 5.28
C GLU A 135 -5.90 23.64 5.28
N PRO A 136 -4.96 24.36 4.63
CA PRO A 136 -3.59 23.93 4.56
C PRO A 136 -3.03 23.72 5.95
N ARG A 137 -2.45 22.54 6.19
CA ARG A 137 -1.76 22.26 7.45
C ARG A 137 -0.26 22.27 7.19
N PRO A 138 0.54 22.93 8.04
CA PRO A 138 1.97 22.83 7.93
C PRO A 138 2.37 21.36 8.01
N ALA A 139 3.18 20.93 7.05
CA ALA A 139 3.77 19.59 7.06
C ALA A 139 4.43 19.38 8.44
N PRO A 140 4.19 18.25 9.12
CA PRO A 140 4.71 18.03 10.47
C PRO A 140 6.23 18.08 10.57
N GLY A 141 6.92 17.89 9.44
CA GLY A 141 8.32 17.48 9.41
C GLY A 141 8.49 16.07 9.97
N ILE A 142 9.60 15.43 9.63
CA ILE A 142 9.95 14.13 10.20
C ILE A 142 10.77 14.39 11.47
N SER A 143 10.16 14.15 12.62
CA SER A 143 10.78 14.47 13.91
C SER A 143 11.73 13.39 14.43
N ALA A 144 11.66 12.18 13.87
CA ALA A 144 12.49 11.04 14.28
C ALA A 144 12.80 10.12 13.10
N LEU A 145 14.01 9.58 13.08
CA LEU A 145 14.45 8.45 12.28
C LEU A 145 14.57 7.23 13.20
N ALA A 146 13.72 6.24 12.99
CA ALA A 146 13.68 5.02 13.76
C ALA A 146 14.31 3.85 13.01
N VAL A 147 15.06 2.99 13.71
CA VAL A 147 15.74 1.83 13.13
C VAL A 147 15.44 0.59 13.98
N PRO A 148 14.58 -0.35 13.52
CA PRO A 148 14.41 -1.63 14.17
C PRO A 148 15.61 -2.54 13.87
N THR A 149 16.12 -3.22 14.89
CA THR A 149 17.21 -4.18 14.74
C THR A 149 17.04 -5.39 15.66
N LYS A 150 17.71 -6.49 15.30
CA LYS A 150 17.79 -7.71 16.10
C LYS A 150 19.06 -8.48 15.75
N ASP A 151 19.99 -8.58 16.70
CA ASP A 151 21.24 -9.34 16.61
C ASP A 151 22.13 -8.97 15.40
N ARG A 152 22.01 -7.72 14.90
CA ARG A 152 22.72 -7.22 13.70
C ARG A 152 23.47 -5.89 13.92
N PRO A 153 24.39 -5.80 14.90
CA PRO A 153 25.09 -4.55 15.20
C PRO A 153 25.92 -4.01 14.02
N GLU A 154 26.48 -4.86 13.16
CA GLU A 154 27.25 -4.40 11.99
C GLU A 154 26.35 -3.75 10.92
N MET A 155 25.13 -4.28 10.72
CA MET A 155 24.15 -3.68 9.81
C MET A 155 23.65 -2.36 10.37
N LEU A 156 23.30 -2.33 11.65
CA LEU A 156 22.91 -1.11 12.35
C LEU A 156 23.98 -0.03 12.22
N ASP A 157 25.25 -0.37 12.45
CA ASP A 157 26.35 0.56 12.35
C ASP A 157 26.47 1.19 10.96
N ARG A 158 26.41 0.35 9.92
CA ARG A 158 26.49 0.77 8.52
C ARG A 158 25.30 1.65 8.14
N ALA A 159 24.08 1.28 8.54
CA ALA A 159 22.88 2.06 8.26
C ALA A 159 22.90 3.41 8.98
N LEU A 160 23.24 3.44 10.28
CA LEU A 160 23.32 4.69 11.04
C LEU A 160 24.36 5.65 10.46
N ALA A 161 25.56 5.14 10.09
CA ALA A 161 26.57 5.96 9.45
C ALA A 161 26.05 6.63 8.17
N ALA A 162 25.43 5.84 7.28
CA ALA A 162 24.91 6.33 6.01
C ALA A 162 23.74 7.33 6.20
N TRP A 163 22.84 7.06 7.13
CA TRP A 163 21.71 7.95 7.41
C TRP A 163 22.12 9.24 8.11
N ILE A 164 23.06 9.20 9.07
CA ILE A 164 23.59 10.40 9.71
C ILE A 164 24.28 11.28 8.68
N GLU A 165 25.09 10.70 7.79
CA GLU A 165 25.68 11.42 6.66
C GLU A 165 24.60 12.04 5.77
N ASN A 166 23.54 11.31 5.42
CA ASN A 166 22.42 11.86 4.64
C ASN A 166 21.64 12.99 5.33
N LEU A 167 21.76 13.11 6.67
CA LEU A 167 21.03 14.08 7.49
C LEU A 167 21.86 15.34 7.87
N HIS A 168 23.14 15.42 7.51
CA HIS A 168 24.07 16.43 8.06
C HIS A 168 23.63 17.90 7.89
N ASP A 169 22.98 18.26 6.77
CA ASP A 169 22.58 19.64 6.45
C ASP A 169 21.10 19.95 6.79
N ARG A 170 20.49 19.19 7.70
CA ARG A 170 19.04 19.24 7.96
C ARG A 170 18.70 19.58 9.40
N ALA A 171 17.44 19.98 9.60
CA ALA A 171 16.82 19.91 10.92
C ALA A 171 17.02 18.49 11.46
N THR A 172 17.68 18.38 12.61
CA THR A 172 18.21 17.12 13.12
C THR A 172 17.10 16.28 13.76
N PRO A 173 16.59 15.22 13.12
CA PRO A 173 15.60 14.35 13.76
C PRO A 173 16.22 13.64 14.97
N ASP A 174 15.39 13.17 15.89
CA ASP A 174 15.86 12.20 16.88
C ASP A 174 16.17 10.86 16.20
N ILE A 175 17.22 10.14 16.63
CA ILE A 175 17.46 8.75 16.22
C ILE A 175 16.87 7.82 17.29
N VAL A 176 16.04 6.87 16.87
CA VAL A 176 15.36 5.92 17.76
C VAL A 176 15.67 4.48 17.32
N ILE A 177 16.46 3.76 18.11
CA ILE A 177 16.85 2.39 17.79
C ILE A 177 15.96 1.45 18.61
N ALA A 178 15.19 0.57 17.96
CA ALA A 178 14.40 -0.45 18.65
C ALA A 178 15.11 -1.80 18.55
N ASP A 179 15.55 -2.32 19.70
CA ASP A 179 16.39 -3.51 19.77
C ASP A 179 15.61 -4.72 20.30
N ASP A 180 15.46 -5.76 19.47
CA ASP A 180 14.90 -7.06 19.85
C ASP A 180 15.98 -8.18 19.88
N SER A 181 17.25 -7.81 20.06
CA SER A 181 18.38 -8.74 20.18
C SER A 181 18.24 -9.65 21.39
N ASP A 182 18.40 -10.95 21.16
CA ASP A 182 18.44 -11.95 22.24
C ASP A 182 19.90 -12.24 22.68
N ARG A 183 20.89 -12.02 21.79
CA ARG A 183 22.29 -12.46 21.99
C ARG A 183 23.30 -11.31 21.93
N ARG A 184 23.03 -10.29 21.11
CA ARG A 184 24.00 -9.21 20.81
C ARG A 184 23.53 -7.82 21.25
N SER A 185 22.67 -7.74 22.27
CA SER A 185 22.16 -6.46 22.77
C SER A 185 23.24 -5.51 23.30
N ALA A 186 24.32 -6.05 23.89
CA ALA A 186 25.46 -5.25 24.32
C ALA A 186 26.23 -4.62 23.14
N ASP A 187 26.41 -5.37 22.05
CA ASP A 187 27.06 -4.86 20.83
C ASP A 187 26.20 -3.76 20.17
N VAL A 188 24.88 -3.98 20.11
CA VAL A 188 23.91 -2.99 19.59
C VAL A 188 23.95 -1.70 20.42
N ARG A 189 24.01 -1.81 21.76
CA ARG A 189 24.17 -0.65 22.64
C ARG A 189 25.47 0.11 22.37
N ALA A 190 26.58 -0.59 22.20
CA ALA A 190 27.87 0.05 21.91
C ALA A 190 27.85 0.80 20.57
N VAL A 191 27.16 0.26 19.55
CA VAL A 191 26.93 0.96 18.27
C VAL A 191 26.11 2.23 18.49
N ALA A 192 25.01 2.14 19.25
CA ALA A 192 24.16 3.29 19.57
C ALA A 192 24.95 4.40 20.30
N GLU A 193 25.73 4.05 21.32
CA GLU A 193 26.57 4.98 22.09
C GLU A 193 27.62 5.68 21.22
N ARG A 194 28.27 4.94 20.32
CA ARG A 194 29.26 5.51 19.39
C ARG A 194 28.63 6.54 18.45
N HIS A 195 27.48 6.22 17.85
CA HIS A 195 26.78 7.16 16.96
C HIS A 195 26.21 8.35 17.72
N ALA A 196 25.72 8.14 18.94
CA ALA A 196 25.23 9.20 19.81
C ALA A 196 26.31 10.24 20.14
N ALA A 197 27.56 9.81 20.33
CA ALA A 197 28.69 10.72 20.57
C ALA A 197 29.05 11.59 19.35
N ALA A 198 28.69 11.17 18.13
CA ALA A 198 29.02 11.88 16.88
C ALA A 198 27.82 12.65 16.30
N TYR A 199 26.60 12.32 16.72
CA TYR A 199 25.37 12.89 16.19
C TYR A 199 24.96 14.16 16.94
N ALA A 200 24.56 15.20 16.22
CA ALA A 200 24.14 16.46 16.82
C ALA A 200 22.76 16.39 17.52
N GLY A 201 21.94 15.40 17.16
CA GLY A 201 20.62 15.17 17.72
C GLY A 201 20.62 14.21 18.91
N ARG A 202 19.42 13.84 19.36
CA ARG A 202 19.26 12.87 20.45
C ARG A 202 19.21 11.46 19.90
N VAL A 203 19.82 10.51 20.61
CA VAL A 203 19.76 9.09 20.29
C VAL A 203 19.10 8.33 21.43
N TYR A 204 18.12 7.49 21.12
CA TYR A 204 17.37 6.67 22.07
C TYR A 204 17.51 5.19 21.72
N LEU A 205 17.65 4.34 22.75
CA LEU A 205 17.71 2.88 22.59
C LEU A 205 16.52 2.21 23.30
N LEU A 206 15.55 1.75 22.52
CA LEU A 206 14.34 1.07 22.99
C LEU A 206 14.61 -0.43 23.13
N ASP A 207 15.17 -0.82 24.27
CA ASP A 207 15.46 -2.21 24.60
C ASP A 207 14.27 -2.95 25.25
N ALA A 208 14.49 -4.18 25.71
CA ALA A 208 13.49 -4.98 26.42
C ALA A 208 12.98 -4.31 27.72
N ALA A 209 13.83 -3.55 28.42
CA ALA A 209 13.45 -2.85 29.64
C ALA A 209 12.57 -1.63 29.34
N PHE A 210 12.83 -0.93 28.24
CA PHE A 210 11.90 0.07 27.72
C PHE A 210 10.54 -0.55 27.39
N ARG A 211 10.51 -1.65 26.63
CA ARG A 211 9.26 -2.34 26.26
C ARG A 211 8.44 -2.76 27.48
N ALA A 212 9.09 -3.27 28.54
CA ALA A 212 8.41 -3.64 29.78
C ALA A 212 7.76 -2.43 30.47
N ARG A 213 8.49 -1.31 30.61
CA ARG A 213 7.96 -0.07 31.18
C ARG A 213 6.82 0.53 30.35
N LEU A 214 6.94 0.47 29.03
CA LEU A 214 5.85 0.88 28.14
C LEU A 214 4.62 0.01 28.37
N ALA A 215 4.76 -1.31 28.40
CA ALA A 215 3.64 -2.24 28.61
C ALA A 215 2.90 -2.04 29.95
N GLU A 216 3.59 -1.59 31.00
CA GLU A 216 2.97 -1.23 32.28
C GLU A 216 1.99 -0.05 32.16
N LYS A 217 2.16 0.83 31.16
CA LYS A 217 1.26 1.96 30.89
C LYS A 217 0.07 1.60 30.00
N LEU A 218 0.08 0.43 29.37
CA LEU A 218 -0.94 0.04 28.39
C LEU A 218 -2.00 -0.90 29.00
N PRO A 219 -3.22 -0.92 28.41
CA PRO A 219 -4.19 -2.00 28.63
C PRO A 219 -3.54 -3.37 28.42
N SER A 220 -3.98 -4.38 29.19
CA SER A 220 -3.41 -5.73 29.17
C SER A 220 -3.43 -6.37 27.78
N GLU A 221 -4.49 -6.13 27.04
CA GLU A 221 -4.80 -6.67 25.72
C GLU A 221 -3.79 -6.16 24.68
N ALA A 222 -3.41 -4.87 24.77
CA ALA A 222 -2.46 -4.25 23.86
C ALA A 222 -1.01 -4.73 24.09
N ARG A 223 -0.70 -5.35 25.22
CA ARG A 223 0.65 -5.88 25.50
C ARG A 223 1.05 -7.00 24.54
N PHE A 224 0.07 -7.71 23.96
CA PHE A 224 0.31 -8.69 22.91
C PHE A 224 1.10 -8.09 21.73
N ALA A 225 0.77 -6.86 21.32
CA ALA A 225 1.45 -6.16 20.22
C ALA A 225 2.94 -5.87 20.52
N LEU A 226 3.31 -5.79 21.80
CA LEU A 226 4.69 -5.63 22.26
C LEU A 226 5.41 -6.97 22.49
N GLY A 227 4.81 -8.08 22.06
CA GLY A 227 5.39 -9.42 22.15
C GLY A 227 5.22 -10.08 23.51
N PHE A 228 4.50 -9.47 24.46
CA PHE A 228 4.18 -10.13 25.72
C PHE A 228 3.13 -11.23 25.47
N PRO A 229 3.36 -12.46 25.97
CA PRO A 229 2.49 -13.57 25.68
C PRO A 229 1.10 -13.36 26.29
N SER A 230 0.07 -13.60 25.49
CA SER A 230 -1.33 -13.67 25.91
C SER A 230 -1.78 -15.10 26.26
N GLY A 231 -0.87 -16.09 26.22
CA GLY A 231 -1.20 -17.51 26.40
C GLY A 231 -0.02 -18.48 26.33
N ARG A 232 -0.34 -19.78 26.12
CA ARG A 232 0.63 -20.88 26.00
C ARG A 232 1.13 -20.99 24.55
N GLY A 233 2.37 -20.61 24.31
CA GLY A 233 3.07 -20.81 23.03
C GLY A 233 4.57 -20.67 23.23
N LYS A 234 5.38 -21.40 22.45
CA LYS A 234 6.83 -21.20 22.43
C LYS A 234 7.14 -20.26 21.27
N ASP A 235 7.89 -19.20 21.55
CA ASP A 235 8.24 -18.17 20.56
C ASP A 235 9.49 -18.52 19.74
N GLU A 236 9.95 -19.77 19.81
CA GLU A 236 11.19 -20.20 19.17
C GLU A 236 11.06 -20.17 17.64
N GLY A 237 11.91 -19.39 16.98
CA GLY A 237 12.03 -19.36 15.52
C GLY A 237 11.01 -18.49 14.78
N VAL A 238 10.07 -17.83 15.48
CA VAL A 238 9.08 -16.96 14.84
C VAL A 238 9.66 -15.56 14.63
N VAL A 239 9.45 -15.01 13.43
CA VAL A 239 9.82 -13.62 13.10
C VAL A 239 9.06 -12.65 14.02
N ARG A 240 9.75 -11.78 14.75
CA ARG A 240 9.17 -10.80 15.71
C ARG A 240 9.33 -9.33 15.30
N THR A 241 9.54 -9.05 14.02
CA THR A 241 9.79 -7.67 13.53
C THR A 241 8.67 -6.69 13.89
N GLY A 242 7.42 -7.16 13.98
CA GLY A 242 6.28 -6.36 14.42
C GLY A 242 6.40 -5.84 15.85
N VAL A 243 7.10 -6.53 16.76
CA VAL A 243 7.33 -6.06 18.14
C VAL A 243 8.12 -4.75 18.15
N ASN A 244 9.20 -4.69 17.39
CA ASN A 244 9.99 -3.46 17.28
C ASN A 244 9.18 -2.34 16.62
N ARG A 245 8.44 -2.63 15.56
CA ARG A 245 7.61 -1.64 14.87
C ARG A 245 6.51 -1.08 15.77
N ASN A 246 5.83 -1.92 16.55
CA ASN A 246 4.86 -1.47 17.55
C ASN A 246 5.51 -0.67 18.68
N THR A 247 6.72 -1.05 19.11
CA THR A 247 7.48 -0.29 20.11
C THR A 247 7.82 1.10 19.61
N ILE A 248 8.31 1.21 18.37
CA ILE A 248 8.59 2.48 17.69
C ILE A 248 7.31 3.32 17.58
N LEU A 249 6.23 2.72 17.07
CA LEU A 249 4.96 3.41 16.84
C LEU A 249 4.39 4.02 18.13
N LEU A 250 4.41 3.26 19.22
CA LEU A 250 3.92 3.72 20.52
C LEU A 250 4.88 4.71 21.20
N ALA A 251 6.19 4.49 21.11
CA ALA A 251 7.19 5.42 21.65
C ALA A 251 7.16 6.79 20.94
N LEU A 252 6.75 6.80 19.67
CA LEU A 252 6.61 8.01 18.85
C LEU A 252 5.15 8.45 18.68
N ALA A 253 4.23 7.94 19.51
CA ALA A 253 2.84 8.38 19.49
C ALA A 253 2.76 9.90 19.74
N GLY A 254 2.05 10.60 18.87
CA GLY A 254 2.00 12.06 18.82
C GLY A 254 3.01 12.72 17.88
N ARG A 255 3.85 11.97 17.17
CA ARG A 255 4.92 12.49 16.31
C ARG A 255 4.82 11.94 14.89
N ALA A 256 5.36 12.69 13.93
CA ALA A 256 5.66 12.16 12.60
C ALA A 256 7.09 11.61 12.59
N ALA A 257 7.28 10.42 12.01
CA ALA A 257 8.55 9.72 12.04
C ALA A 257 8.80 8.92 10.75
N MET A 258 10.06 8.62 10.47
CA MET A 258 10.51 7.69 9.45
C MET A 258 11.09 6.46 10.14
N SER A 259 10.65 5.26 9.78
CA SER A 259 11.26 3.99 10.18
C SER A 259 12.00 3.38 8.99
N VAL A 260 13.26 3.00 9.18
CA VAL A 260 14.11 2.37 8.17
C VAL A 260 14.73 1.10 8.73
N ASP A 261 14.68 -0.01 8.00
CA ASP A 261 15.33 -1.25 8.43
C ASP A 261 16.87 -1.07 8.45
N ASP A 262 17.57 -1.80 9.33
CA ASP A 262 19.04 -1.69 9.51
C ASP A 262 19.88 -2.16 8.30
N ASP A 263 19.25 -2.67 7.24
CA ASP A 263 19.85 -3.05 5.96
C ASP A 263 19.39 -2.16 4.79
N VAL A 264 18.74 -1.02 5.08
CA VAL A 264 18.30 -0.04 4.09
C VAL A 264 19.19 1.20 4.13
N LEU A 265 19.71 1.59 2.97
CA LEU A 265 20.67 2.68 2.80
C LEU A 265 20.05 3.83 1.99
N PRO A 266 20.30 5.11 2.34
CA PRO A 266 19.71 6.28 1.67
C PRO A 266 20.31 6.55 0.28
N VAL A 267 20.28 5.55 -0.59
CA VAL A 267 20.69 5.63 -1.99
C VAL A 267 19.46 5.34 -2.83
N TYR A 268 19.02 6.34 -3.59
CA TYR A 268 17.75 6.29 -4.30
C TYR A 268 17.92 6.11 -5.81
N ARG A 269 16.98 5.38 -6.41
CA ARG A 269 16.82 5.21 -7.85
C ARG A 269 15.39 5.47 -8.29
N GLU A 270 15.22 5.74 -9.57
CA GLU A 270 13.92 5.97 -10.21
C GLU A 270 13.86 5.11 -11.47
N PHE A 271 12.66 4.80 -11.95
CA PHE A 271 12.52 4.19 -13.27
C PHE A 271 12.98 5.16 -14.36
N ASP A 272 13.40 4.63 -15.51
CA ASP A 272 13.90 5.46 -16.63
C ASP A 272 12.79 6.34 -17.24
N ASP A 273 11.54 5.89 -17.13
CA ASP A 273 10.33 6.58 -17.56
C ASP A 273 9.61 7.28 -16.40
N ALA A 274 10.27 7.44 -15.24
CA ALA A 274 9.68 8.10 -14.09
C ALA A 274 9.24 9.53 -14.44
N ASP A 275 8.02 9.88 -14.06
CA ASP A 275 7.41 11.18 -14.31
C ASP A 275 7.04 11.87 -12.99
N SER A 276 7.07 13.20 -13.03
CA SER A 276 6.64 14.10 -11.96
C SER A 276 5.14 14.08 -11.67
N GLY A 277 4.34 13.41 -12.51
CA GLY A 277 2.90 13.26 -12.33
C GLY A 277 2.50 12.55 -11.03
N ILE A 278 1.26 12.81 -10.63
CA ILE A 278 0.64 12.18 -9.45
C ILE A 278 -0.51 11.30 -9.90
N VAL A 279 -0.55 10.09 -9.35
CA VAL A 279 -1.56 9.08 -9.67
C VAL A 279 -2.39 8.76 -8.43
N VAL A 280 -3.71 8.87 -8.54
CA VAL A 280 -4.61 8.31 -7.53
C VAL A 280 -4.89 6.85 -7.90
N ASN A 281 -4.55 5.93 -7.01
CA ASN A 281 -4.64 4.49 -7.26
C ASN A 281 -5.50 3.80 -6.19
N ALA A 282 -6.51 3.04 -6.62
CA ALA A 282 -7.31 2.17 -5.75
C ALA A 282 -6.75 0.76 -5.67
N ASP A 283 -5.77 0.42 -6.51
CA ASP A 283 -5.08 -0.85 -6.47
C ASP A 283 -4.22 -0.97 -5.21
N LEU A 284 -4.38 -2.09 -4.52
CA LEU A 284 -3.59 -2.48 -3.36
C LEU A 284 -2.11 -2.73 -3.70
N ARG A 285 -1.73 -2.82 -4.98
CA ARG A 285 -0.38 -3.12 -5.45
C ARG A 285 0.11 -2.08 -6.46
N PRO A 286 0.31 -0.80 -6.10
CA PRO A 286 0.61 0.25 -7.09
C PRO A 286 2.01 0.16 -7.72
N HIS A 287 2.79 -0.90 -7.43
CA HIS A 287 4.21 -0.97 -7.74
C HIS A 287 4.47 -1.80 -8.98
N ASP A 288 5.36 -1.30 -9.83
CA ASP A 288 5.99 -2.04 -10.91
C ASP A 288 7.27 -2.71 -10.41
N ILE A 289 7.65 -3.82 -11.03
CA ILE A 289 8.80 -4.62 -10.64
C ILE A 289 9.62 -4.99 -11.87
N VAL A 290 10.86 -4.50 -11.94
CA VAL A 290 11.85 -4.95 -12.93
C VAL A 290 12.86 -5.81 -12.20
N ALA A 291 12.76 -7.12 -12.41
CA ALA A 291 13.71 -8.10 -11.87
C ALA A 291 15.07 -8.00 -12.58
N ALA A 292 16.14 -8.27 -11.84
CA ALA A 292 17.50 -8.40 -12.38
C ALA A 292 18.01 -9.81 -12.14
N ALA A 293 18.87 -10.33 -13.02
CA ALA A 293 19.52 -11.63 -12.85
C ALA A 293 20.50 -11.62 -11.66
N ASP A 294 21.17 -10.50 -11.43
CA ASP A 294 22.10 -10.33 -10.32
C ASP A 294 22.22 -8.86 -9.87
N LEU A 295 23.03 -8.63 -8.83
CA LEU A 295 23.22 -7.30 -8.27
C LEU A 295 23.92 -6.34 -9.24
N SER A 296 24.82 -6.84 -10.09
CA SER A 296 25.53 -6.02 -11.08
C SER A 296 24.57 -5.48 -12.13
N GLU A 297 23.64 -6.30 -12.59
CA GLU A 297 22.56 -5.86 -13.46
C GLU A 297 21.62 -4.90 -12.73
N CYS A 298 21.23 -5.23 -11.49
CA CYS A 298 20.37 -4.36 -10.68
C CYS A 298 20.95 -2.95 -10.48
N GLU A 299 22.28 -2.81 -10.39
CA GLU A 299 22.98 -1.52 -10.31
C GLU A 299 22.91 -0.71 -11.62
N ASN A 300 22.48 -1.32 -12.73
CA ASN A 300 22.25 -0.62 -13.99
C ASN A 300 20.76 -0.39 -14.29
N LEU A 301 19.84 -0.89 -13.46
CA LEU A 301 18.41 -0.63 -13.60
C LEU A 301 18.05 0.77 -13.12
N GLY A 302 17.27 1.49 -13.94
CA GLY A 302 16.81 2.84 -13.65
C GLY A 302 17.93 3.87 -13.53
N VAL A 303 17.56 5.12 -13.24
CA VAL A 303 18.50 6.21 -13.02
C VAL A 303 18.73 6.46 -11.53
N ARG A 304 19.94 6.90 -11.17
CA ARG A 304 20.19 7.42 -9.82
C ARG A 304 19.34 8.67 -9.62
N SER A 305 18.54 8.68 -8.56
CA SER A 305 17.73 9.84 -8.22
C SER A 305 18.62 11.01 -7.79
N SER A 306 18.37 12.19 -8.35
CA SER A 306 18.87 13.46 -7.83
C SER A 306 17.94 14.04 -6.75
N ARG A 307 16.74 13.46 -6.60
CA ARG A 307 15.76 13.88 -5.61
C ARG A 307 16.15 13.39 -4.23
N ASP A 308 15.77 14.21 -3.27
CA ASP A 308 16.01 13.94 -1.87
C ASP A 308 14.87 13.09 -1.29
N GLY A 309 15.10 11.79 -1.18
CA GLY A 309 14.08 10.86 -0.70
C GLY A 309 13.60 11.15 0.72
N TYR A 310 14.45 11.72 1.59
CA TYR A 310 14.00 12.12 2.92
C TYR A 310 13.07 13.33 2.86
N ALA A 311 13.42 14.34 2.06
CA ALA A 311 12.58 15.51 1.86
C ALA A 311 11.24 15.16 1.20
N LEU A 312 11.23 14.25 0.21
CA LEU A 312 9.99 13.78 -0.42
C LEU A 312 9.04 13.12 0.58
N HIS A 313 9.57 12.29 1.48
CA HIS A 313 8.78 11.71 2.57
C HIS A 313 8.22 12.80 3.50
N ALA A 314 9.03 13.79 3.88
CA ALA A 314 8.61 14.88 4.75
C ALA A 314 7.60 15.82 4.07
N GLU A 315 7.69 15.96 2.75
CA GLU A 315 6.79 16.77 1.95
C GLU A 315 5.40 16.14 1.88
N LEU A 316 5.31 14.84 1.60
CA LEU A 316 4.03 14.14 1.42
C LEU A 316 3.30 13.87 2.74
N LEU A 317 4.04 13.56 3.80
CA LEU A 317 3.46 13.06 5.04
C LEU A 317 2.55 14.10 5.73
N GLY A 318 1.34 13.67 6.10
CA GLY A 318 0.37 14.50 6.80
C GLY A 318 -0.35 15.53 5.92
N ARG A 319 -0.08 15.58 4.61
CA ARG A 319 -0.83 16.38 3.64
C ARG A 319 -2.15 15.74 3.28
N SER A 320 -3.13 16.52 2.87
CA SER A 320 -4.36 16.04 2.24
C SER A 320 -4.11 15.57 0.80
N CYS A 321 -5.00 14.74 0.26
CA CYS A 321 -4.95 14.39 -1.17
C CYS A 321 -4.90 15.64 -2.04
N ARG A 322 -5.67 16.68 -1.71
CA ARG A 322 -5.69 17.94 -2.46
C ARG A 322 -4.37 18.68 -2.43
N GLU A 323 -3.74 18.80 -1.26
CA GLU A 323 -2.42 19.43 -1.15
C GLU A 323 -1.32 18.65 -1.90
N VAL A 324 -1.47 17.32 -2.02
CA VAL A 324 -0.55 16.49 -2.79
C VAL A 324 -0.81 16.65 -4.28
N ILE A 325 -2.06 16.50 -4.73
CA ILE A 325 -2.48 16.67 -6.13
C ILE A 325 -2.17 18.10 -6.63
N GLY A 326 -2.30 19.10 -5.76
CA GLY A 326 -2.11 20.51 -6.08
C GLY A 326 -3.14 21.02 -7.09
N SER A 327 -2.83 22.13 -7.76
CA SER A 327 -3.60 22.62 -8.93
C SER A 327 -3.18 21.93 -10.25
N GLY A 328 -2.42 20.82 -10.16
CA GLY A 328 -1.86 20.11 -11.30
C GLY A 328 -2.73 18.95 -11.78
N HIS A 329 -2.34 18.37 -12.91
CA HIS A 329 -3.02 17.26 -13.58
C HIS A 329 -2.75 15.93 -12.84
N ALA A 330 -3.44 15.67 -11.73
CA ALA A 330 -3.50 14.32 -11.18
C ALA A 330 -4.29 13.41 -12.13
N ARG A 331 -3.81 12.19 -12.31
CA ARG A 331 -4.48 11.15 -13.10
C ARG A 331 -4.98 10.05 -12.20
N ILE A 332 -6.06 9.41 -12.62
CA ILE A 332 -6.54 8.17 -12.02
C ILE A 332 -6.21 7.07 -13.03
N GLU A 333 -5.35 6.12 -12.65
CA GLU A 333 -4.84 5.08 -13.59
C GLU A 333 -5.40 3.68 -13.29
N SER A 334 -6.27 3.54 -12.29
CA SER A 334 -6.90 2.26 -11.91
C SER A 334 -8.41 2.43 -11.76
N PRO A 335 -9.24 1.38 -11.97
CA PRO A 335 -10.65 1.43 -11.62
C PRO A 335 -10.80 1.86 -10.17
N VAL A 336 -11.38 3.03 -9.95
CA VAL A 336 -11.65 3.54 -8.61
C VAL A 336 -13.14 3.39 -8.35
N ASP A 337 -13.47 2.84 -7.19
CA ASP A 337 -14.81 3.05 -6.65
C ASP A 337 -14.98 4.55 -6.47
N PRO A 338 -15.99 5.22 -7.04
CA PRO A 338 -16.10 6.65 -6.84
C PRO A 338 -16.35 7.01 -5.36
N GLU A 339 -16.90 6.08 -4.53
CA GLU A 339 -16.95 6.25 -3.06
C GLU A 339 -15.54 6.28 -2.45
N PHE A 340 -14.60 5.52 -3.03
CA PHE A 340 -13.18 5.58 -2.68
C PHE A 340 -12.60 6.96 -2.96
N VAL A 341 -12.84 7.54 -4.16
CA VAL A 341 -12.29 8.86 -4.49
C VAL A 341 -12.93 9.96 -3.64
N ALA A 342 -14.26 9.94 -3.47
CA ALA A 342 -14.96 10.92 -2.64
C ALA A 342 -14.40 10.97 -1.22
N ARG A 343 -14.11 9.78 -0.65
CA ARG A 343 -13.47 9.66 0.64
C ARG A 343 -12.05 10.23 0.64
N TYR A 344 -11.23 9.92 -0.37
CA TYR A 344 -9.84 10.38 -0.45
C TYR A 344 -9.74 11.90 -0.68
N LEU A 345 -10.66 12.47 -1.45
CA LEU A 345 -10.76 13.91 -1.68
C LEU A 345 -11.43 14.66 -0.52
N SER A 346 -11.96 13.97 0.49
CA SER A 346 -12.58 14.64 1.64
C SER A 346 -11.57 15.49 2.43
N GLU A 347 -12.05 16.57 3.03
CA GLU A 347 -11.24 17.48 3.87
C GLU A 347 -10.59 16.80 5.07
N SER A 348 -11.04 15.59 5.45
CA SER A 348 -10.52 14.83 6.58
C SER A 348 -9.37 13.90 6.20
N SER A 349 -9.24 13.57 4.92
CA SER A 349 -8.30 12.57 4.44
C SER A 349 -6.87 13.10 4.39
N ARG A 350 -5.92 12.36 4.96
CA ARG A 350 -4.51 12.74 5.04
C ARG A 350 -3.60 11.56 4.73
N VAL A 351 -2.44 11.86 4.14
CA VAL A 351 -1.33 10.93 3.96
C VAL A 351 -0.82 10.51 5.34
N ALA A 352 -1.30 9.35 5.79
CA ALA A 352 -0.95 8.76 7.07
C ALA A 352 0.39 8.02 6.99
N VAL A 353 0.73 7.54 5.79
CA VAL A 353 1.94 6.77 5.53
C VAL A 353 2.55 7.13 4.19
N VAL A 354 3.88 7.20 4.13
CA VAL A 354 4.66 7.36 2.90
C VAL A 354 5.66 6.21 2.82
N ALA A 355 5.67 5.44 1.73
CA ALA A 355 6.54 4.29 1.57
C ALA A 355 7.26 4.31 0.22
N SER A 356 8.59 4.24 0.23
CA SER A 356 9.40 4.14 -0.99
C SER A 356 9.39 2.72 -1.53
N GLY A 357 9.68 2.60 -2.84
CA GLY A 357 10.06 1.33 -3.45
C GLY A 357 11.43 0.82 -2.96
N TYR A 358 11.90 -0.31 -3.50
CA TYR A 358 13.26 -0.82 -3.30
C TYR A 358 14.02 -1.01 -4.59
N TRP A 359 15.34 -0.87 -4.50
CA TRP A 359 16.24 -1.52 -5.43
C TRP A 359 17.33 -2.28 -4.69
N GLY A 360 17.94 -3.26 -5.35
CA GLY A 360 18.78 -4.25 -4.69
C GLY A 360 17.93 -5.46 -4.35
N ASP A 361 17.98 -5.95 -3.11
CA ASP A 361 17.16 -7.11 -2.73
C ASP A 361 15.69 -6.71 -2.56
N LEU A 362 14.76 -7.48 -3.14
CA LEU A 362 13.32 -7.20 -3.14
C LEU A 362 12.59 -7.65 -1.85
N GLY A 363 13.32 -8.18 -0.86
CA GLY A 363 12.76 -8.55 0.44
C GLY A 363 11.98 -9.86 0.45
N THR A 364 12.08 -10.65 -0.62
CA THR A 364 11.45 -11.96 -0.74
C THR A 364 12.44 -12.98 -1.30
N SER A 365 12.45 -14.20 -0.74
CA SER A 365 13.14 -15.34 -1.36
C SER A 365 12.29 -16.01 -2.43
N ALA A 366 10.99 -15.70 -2.47
CA ALA A 366 10.03 -16.28 -3.39
C ALA A 366 9.58 -15.21 -4.39
N PRO A 367 10.01 -15.28 -5.66
CA PRO A 367 9.72 -14.26 -6.66
C PRO A 367 8.30 -14.42 -7.23
N PHE A 368 7.27 -14.54 -6.37
CA PHE A 368 5.87 -14.70 -6.77
C PHE A 368 5.38 -13.63 -7.74
N TYR A 369 5.98 -12.44 -7.71
CA TYR A 369 5.66 -11.35 -8.64
C TYR A 369 5.86 -11.72 -10.11
N LEU A 370 6.74 -12.68 -10.42
CA LEU A 370 6.93 -13.19 -11.78
C LEU A 370 5.69 -13.94 -12.30
N LEU A 371 4.86 -14.48 -11.40
CA LEU A 371 3.60 -15.14 -11.76
C LEU A 371 2.38 -14.22 -11.51
N ASP A 372 2.32 -13.62 -10.33
CA ASP A 372 1.12 -12.93 -9.80
C ASP A 372 0.96 -11.48 -10.33
N ALA A 373 1.96 -10.95 -11.03
CA ALA A 373 2.01 -9.57 -11.50
C ALA A 373 2.84 -9.43 -12.78
N ARG A 374 2.76 -10.40 -13.69
CA ARG A 374 3.57 -10.38 -14.91
C ARG A 374 3.27 -9.17 -15.82
N ASP A 375 2.03 -8.72 -15.84
CA ASP A 375 1.59 -7.47 -16.48
C ASP A 375 2.30 -6.21 -15.93
N ARG A 376 2.96 -6.31 -14.77
CA ARG A 376 3.74 -5.23 -14.12
C ARG A 376 5.23 -5.53 -14.03
N THR A 377 5.64 -6.66 -14.61
CA THR A 377 7.03 -6.92 -14.94
C THR A 377 7.27 -6.45 -16.36
N ASP A 378 8.52 -6.14 -16.72
CA ASP A 378 8.90 -5.76 -18.09
C ASP A 378 8.56 -6.87 -19.10
N ALA A 379 7.29 -6.88 -19.53
CA ALA A 379 6.67 -7.99 -20.25
C ALA A 379 7.22 -8.14 -21.67
N GLU A 380 7.79 -7.05 -22.22
CA GLU A 380 8.42 -7.03 -23.54
C GLU A 380 9.81 -7.67 -23.52
N ALA A 381 10.51 -7.68 -22.38
CA ALA A 381 11.86 -8.24 -22.23
C ALA A 381 11.89 -9.68 -21.68
N PHE A 382 10.73 -10.33 -21.52
CA PHE A 382 10.59 -11.55 -20.75
C PHE A 382 10.63 -12.83 -21.61
N ASP A 383 11.80 -13.18 -22.13
CA ASP A 383 12.04 -14.46 -22.82
C ASP A 383 12.38 -15.62 -21.85
N GLU A 384 12.59 -16.82 -22.39
CA GLU A 384 12.86 -18.04 -21.61
C GLU A 384 14.09 -17.89 -20.71
N ASP A 385 15.21 -17.42 -21.28
CA ASP A 385 16.47 -17.26 -20.54
C ASP A 385 16.33 -16.19 -19.47
N ARG A 386 15.62 -15.09 -19.78
CA ARG A 386 15.36 -14.01 -18.82
C ARG A 386 14.49 -14.50 -17.66
N TYR A 387 13.43 -15.24 -17.94
CA TYR A 387 12.58 -15.82 -16.91
C TYR A 387 13.38 -16.70 -15.94
N GLU A 388 14.16 -17.63 -16.48
CA GLU A 388 14.97 -18.56 -15.70
C GLU A 388 15.96 -17.82 -14.78
N GLN A 389 16.66 -16.83 -15.32
CA GLN A 389 17.59 -16.00 -14.55
C GLN A 389 16.88 -15.22 -13.43
N CYS A 390 15.74 -14.60 -13.73
CA CYS A 390 14.98 -13.84 -12.74
C CYS A 390 14.33 -14.73 -11.68
N ALA A 391 13.93 -15.96 -12.02
CA ALA A 391 13.39 -16.93 -11.06
C ALA A 391 14.45 -17.41 -10.05
N GLU A 392 15.73 -17.33 -10.42
CA GLU A 392 16.87 -17.62 -9.55
C GLU A 392 17.45 -16.36 -8.86
N SER A 393 16.76 -15.23 -8.96
CA SER A 393 17.20 -13.97 -8.37
C SER A 393 16.25 -13.48 -7.27
N THR A 394 16.80 -12.69 -6.36
CA THR A 394 16.04 -11.95 -5.33
C THR A 394 16.20 -10.45 -5.48
N VAL A 395 16.87 -9.99 -6.54
CA VAL A 395 17.21 -8.59 -6.75
C VAL A 395 16.48 -7.97 -7.93
N GLY A 396 16.29 -6.65 -7.87
CA GLY A 396 15.64 -5.86 -8.92
C GLY A 396 15.32 -4.46 -8.43
N ILE A 397 14.48 -3.76 -9.16
CA ILE A 397 13.83 -2.51 -8.73
C ILE A 397 12.33 -2.75 -8.62
N ARG A 398 11.74 -2.31 -7.52
CA ARG A 398 10.32 -2.30 -7.24
C ARG A 398 9.95 -0.90 -6.80
N GLY A 399 9.04 -0.22 -7.49
CA GLY A 399 8.64 1.12 -7.11
C GLY A 399 7.41 1.57 -7.88
N VAL A 400 7.17 2.86 -7.94
CA VAL A 400 6.13 3.43 -8.79
C VAL A 400 6.76 4.38 -9.81
N PRO A 401 6.35 4.37 -11.09
CA PRO A 401 6.90 5.27 -12.10
C PRO A 401 6.45 6.72 -11.86
N LYS A 402 5.29 6.90 -11.23
CA LYS A 402 4.72 8.19 -10.83
C LYS A 402 4.36 8.17 -9.37
N THR A 403 4.43 9.34 -8.72
CA THR A 403 4.07 9.41 -7.30
C THR A 403 2.60 9.00 -7.13
N SER A 404 2.35 7.92 -6.39
CA SER A 404 1.01 7.36 -6.25
C SER A 404 0.43 7.64 -4.87
N ILE A 405 -0.85 7.96 -4.80
CA ILE A 405 -1.61 8.11 -3.56
C ILE A 405 -2.83 7.17 -3.60
N GLY A 406 -3.06 6.40 -2.54
CA GLY A 406 -4.02 5.32 -2.63
C GLY A 406 -4.26 4.50 -1.37
N ALA A 407 -5.07 3.45 -1.51
CA ALA A 407 -5.07 2.33 -0.57
C ALA A 407 -4.09 1.33 -1.15
N GLY A 408 -2.94 1.15 -0.51
CA GLY A 408 -1.93 0.24 -1.02
C GLY A 408 -1.25 -0.54 0.09
N SER A 409 -0.74 -1.70 -0.30
CA SER A 409 0.28 -2.41 0.46
C SER A 409 1.63 -1.73 0.27
N PHE A 410 2.49 -1.79 1.28
CA PHE A 410 3.89 -1.42 1.16
C PHE A 410 4.77 -2.48 1.80
N VAL A 411 6.07 -2.38 1.54
CA VAL A 411 7.09 -3.20 2.23
C VAL A 411 7.80 -2.32 3.25
N GLY A 412 7.84 -2.75 4.51
CA GLY A 412 8.07 -1.88 5.67
C GLY A 412 9.51 -1.49 6.02
N GLY A 413 10.41 -1.36 5.06
CA GLY A 413 11.85 -1.12 5.28
C GLY A 413 12.31 0.31 5.02
N GLN A 414 11.55 1.14 4.31
CA GLN A 414 11.54 2.60 4.52
C GLN A 414 10.10 3.08 4.48
N VAL A 415 9.59 3.46 5.64
CA VAL A 415 8.23 3.96 5.80
C VAL A 415 8.23 5.19 6.69
N SER A 416 7.53 6.24 6.29
CA SER A 416 7.23 7.36 7.17
C SER A 416 5.77 7.32 7.56
N PHE A 417 5.46 7.64 8.80
CA PHE A 417 4.12 7.57 9.32
C PHE A 417 3.81 8.79 10.20
N ASP A 418 2.56 9.24 10.14
CA ASP A 418 2.05 10.35 10.93
C ASP A 418 1.32 9.81 12.16
N ALA A 419 2.09 9.48 13.20
CA ALA A 419 1.55 9.01 14.47
C ALA A 419 0.97 10.15 15.34
N ARG A 420 0.66 11.33 14.79
CA ARG A 420 -0.13 12.34 15.52
C ARG A 420 -1.57 11.86 15.72
N SER A 421 -2.07 11.07 14.78
CA SER A 421 -3.33 10.31 14.82
C SER A 421 -3.07 8.85 15.16
N VAL A 422 -4.11 8.14 15.63
CA VAL A 422 -4.02 6.71 15.93
C VAL A 422 -3.82 5.94 14.61
N LEU A 423 -2.71 5.23 14.51
CA LEU A 423 -2.40 4.30 13.42
C LEU A 423 -2.58 2.86 13.90
N PRO A 424 -2.87 1.88 13.03
CA PRO A 424 -3.12 0.50 13.46
C PRO A 424 -1.89 -0.19 14.07
N PRO A 425 -2.08 -1.26 14.87
CA PRO A 425 -0.97 -2.10 15.32
C PRO A 425 -0.43 -2.98 14.20
N PHE A 426 0.86 -3.27 14.25
CA PHE A 426 1.44 -4.40 13.53
C PHE A 426 1.10 -5.70 14.26
N SER A 427 0.95 -6.81 13.54
CA SER A 427 1.01 -8.12 14.19
C SER A 427 2.41 -8.32 14.78
N PRO A 428 2.55 -8.74 16.05
CA PRO A 428 3.85 -8.87 16.69
C PRO A 428 4.70 -9.98 16.06
N ARG A 429 4.10 -10.87 15.25
CA ARG A 429 4.73 -12.11 14.80
C ARG A 429 4.41 -12.44 13.35
N GLY A 430 5.27 -13.24 12.73
CA GLY A 430 5.10 -13.78 11.38
C GLY A 430 5.60 -12.85 10.28
N ARG A 431 5.70 -13.39 9.07
CA ARG A 431 6.03 -12.60 7.86
C ARG A 431 4.81 -11.79 7.39
N ASN A 432 5.01 -10.82 6.50
CA ASN A 432 3.95 -9.99 5.92
C ASN A 432 3.12 -9.17 6.94
N GLN A 433 3.73 -8.74 8.04
CA GLN A 433 3.08 -7.87 9.03
C GLN A 433 2.77 -6.46 8.49
N ASP A 434 3.43 -6.04 7.41
CA ASP A 434 3.35 -4.77 6.70
C ASP A 434 2.17 -4.79 5.74
N GLY A 435 1.98 -5.91 5.03
CA GLY A 435 0.73 -6.17 4.32
C GLY A 435 -0.48 -6.13 5.26
N LEU A 436 -0.38 -6.78 6.43
CA LEU A 436 -1.45 -6.75 7.43
C LEU A 436 -1.67 -5.35 8.00
N TRP A 437 -0.60 -4.62 8.32
CA TRP A 437 -0.73 -3.24 8.80
C TRP A 437 -1.40 -2.34 7.76
N SER A 438 -1.08 -2.51 6.47
CA SER A 438 -1.70 -1.77 5.37
C SER A 438 -3.20 -2.08 5.22
N ALA A 439 -3.57 -3.35 5.36
CA ALA A 439 -4.97 -3.78 5.38
C ALA A 439 -5.72 -3.17 6.60
N CYS A 440 -5.09 -3.21 7.78
CA CYS A 440 -5.62 -2.56 8.97
C CYS A 440 -5.74 -1.04 8.80
N LEU A 441 -4.79 -0.36 8.16
CA LEU A 441 -4.86 1.08 7.92
C LEU A 441 -6.10 1.40 7.09
N SER A 442 -6.29 0.67 6.00
CA SER A 442 -7.43 0.84 5.09
C SER A 442 -8.78 0.54 5.74
N ALA A 443 -8.81 -0.39 6.71
CA ALA A 443 -10.03 -0.82 7.40
C ALA A 443 -10.37 0.04 8.63
N LEU A 444 -9.36 0.42 9.42
CA LEU A 444 -9.50 1.08 10.72
C LEU A 444 -9.36 2.60 10.62
N HIS A 445 -8.71 3.10 9.58
CA HIS A 445 -8.48 4.52 9.35
C HIS A 445 -8.84 4.88 7.90
N PRO A 446 -10.14 4.87 7.53
CA PRO A 446 -10.58 5.06 6.14
C PRO A 446 -10.20 6.42 5.53
N ALA A 447 -9.87 7.43 6.35
CA ALA A 447 -9.33 8.72 5.93
C ALA A 447 -7.78 8.74 5.82
N GLY A 448 -7.13 7.60 6.10
CA GLY A 448 -5.68 7.45 6.10
C GLY A 448 -5.21 6.98 4.74
N ILE A 449 -4.41 7.81 4.08
CA ILE A 449 -3.92 7.59 2.73
C ILE A 449 -2.48 7.08 2.80
N ALA A 450 -2.15 6.14 1.92
CA ALA A 450 -0.77 5.80 1.63
C ALA A 450 -0.28 6.60 0.42
N ALA A 451 0.95 7.11 0.51
CA ALA A 451 1.65 7.73 -0.60
C ALA A 451 2.92 6.93 -0.95
N TYR A 452 3.22 6.87 -2.23
CA TYR A 452 4.34 6.15 -2.82
C TYR A 452 5.08 7.15 -3.69
N PRO A 453 6.17 7.77 -3.21
CA PRO A 453 6.98 8.61 -4.08
C PRO A 453 7.59 7.74 -5.18
N SER A 454 7.78 8.31 -6.36
CA SER A 454 8.41 7.64 -7.52
C SER A 454 9.92 7.47 -7.36
N ILE A 455 10.34 6.93 -6.22
CA ILE A 455 11.72 6.61 -5.86
C ILE A 455 11.75 5.23 -5.22
N SER A 456 12.89 4.57 -5.38
CA SER A 456 13.20 3.29 -4.78
C SER A 456 14.47 3.42 -3.97
N ILE A 457 14.47 2.95 -2.72
CA ILE A 457 15.63 3.01 -1.81
C ILE A 457 16.45 1.72 -1.86
N LYS A 458 17.77 1.82 -1.65
CA LYS A 458 18.65 0.65 -1.65
C LYS A 458 18.38 -0.25 -0.45
N HIS A 459 18.00 -1.49 -0.72
CA HIS A 459 17.94 -2.56 0.27
C HIS A 459 19.11 -3.52 0.04
N ALA A 460 20.00 -3.62 1.03
CA ALA A 460 21.28 -4.28 0.93
C ALA A 460 21.56 -5.14 2.16
N PRO A 461 20.89 -6.29 2.36
CA PRO A 461 21.16 -7.18 3.48
C PRO A 461 22.63 -7.62 3.55
N ALA A 462 23.10 -8.01 4.74
CA ALA A 462 24.48 -8.48 4.94
C ALA A 462 24.79 -9.69 4.05
N ASP A 463 23.87 -10.65 4.05
CA ASP A 463 23.93 -11.87 3.27
C ASP A 463 22.87 -11.81 2.17
N ALA A 464 23.28 -12.16 0.95
CA ALA A 464 22.34 -12.31 -0.15
C ALA A 464 21.29 -13.36 0.20
N ARG A 465 20.01 -13.03 -0.02
CA ARG A 465 18.94 -14.00 0.15
C ARG A 465 19.09 -15.08 -0.91
N LYS A 466 18.89 -16.34 -0.49
CA LYS A 466 18.85 -17.45 -1.43
C LYS A 466 17.48 -17.49 -2.09
N PRO A 467 17.40 -17.52 -3.43
CA PRO A 467 16.14 -17.74 -4.13
C PRO A 467 15.57 -19.10 -3.74
N ASP A 468 14.24 -19.18 -3.66
CA ASP A 468 13.49 -20.40 -3.47
C ASP A 468 12.48 -20.53 -4.60
N ARG A 469 12.89 -21.21 -5.69
CA ARG A 469 12.04 -21.43 -6.86
C ARG A 469 10.84 -22.30 -6.53
N ASP A 470 10.97 -23.27 -5.63
CA ASP A 470 9.83 -24.06 -5.17
C ASP A 470 8.77 -23.16 -4.53
N ALA A 471 9.21 -22.13 -3.80
CA ALA A 471 8.31 -21.16 -3.23
C ALA A 471 7.56 -20.33 -4.28
N LEU A 472 8.09 -20.09 -5.49
CA LEU A 472 7.35 -19.40 -6.57
C LEU A 472 6.04 -20.12 -6.92
N VAL A 473 6.05 -21.46 -6.96
CA VAL A 473 4.88 -22.30 -7.21
C VAL A 473 4.05 -22.51 -5.94
N ARG A 474 4.70 -22.72 -4.80
CA ARG A 474 4.09 -23.23 -3.57
C ARG A 474 3.67 -22.13 -2.60
N TRP A 475 2.66 -21.34 -2.99
CA TRP A 475 2.08 -20.36 -2.08
C TRP A 475 1.17 -21.03 -1.03
N ASN A 476 1.48 -20.80 0.25
CA ASN A 476 0.61 -21.15 1.37
C ASN A 476 0.39 -19.92 2.25
N PRO A 477 -0.86 -19.62 2.65
CA PRO A 477 -1.14 -18.49 3.52
C PRO A 477 -0.38 -18.59 4.86
N ARG A 478 0.27 -17.51 5.23
CA ARG A 478 0.92 -17.34 6.55
C ARG A 478 -0.03 -16.71 7.54
N VAL A 479 0.35 -16.65 8.82
CA VAL A 479 -0.50 -16.12 9.88
C VAL A 479 -1.04 -14.73 9.58
N ASN A 480 -0.21 -13.83 9.05
CA ASN A 480 -0.64 -12.48 8.71
C ASN A 480 -1.42 -12.42 7.39
N ASP A 481 -1.22 -13.35 6.47
CA ASP A 481 -2.05 -13.47 5.25
C ASP A 481 -3.50 -13.84 5.66
N LEU A 482 -3.66 -14.74 6.63
CA LEU A 482 -4.97 -15.11 7.17
C LEU A 482 -5.62 -13.98 7.97
N LEU A 483 -4.84 -13.23 8.75
CA LEU A 483 -5.35 -12.03 9.44
C LEU A 483 -5.81 -10.95 8.45
N ILE A 484 -5.15 -10.78 7.30
CA ILE A 484 -5.61 -9.87 6.24
C ILE A 484 -7.00 -10.28 5.74
N LEU A 485 -7.21 -11.59 5.49
CA LEU A 485 -8.53 -12.10 5.07
C LEU A 485 -9.60 -11.80 6.12
N LEU A 486 -9.29 -11.98 7.41
CA LEU A 486 -10.22 -11.66 8.50
C LEU A 486 -10.54 -10.16 8.58
N VAL A 487 -9.52 -9.29 8.55
CA VAL A 487 -9.71 -7.83 8.57
C VAL A 487 -10.59 -7.38 7.41
N ASN A 488 -10.34 -7.88 6.19
CA ASN A 488 -11.14 -7.55 5.02
C ASN A 488 -12.58 -8.07 5.12
N SER A 489 -12.76 -9.28 5.66
CA SER A 489 -14.08 -9.87 5.87
C SER A 489 -14.92 -9.06 6.87
N PHE A 490 -14.37 -8.68 8.02
CA PHE A 490 -15.08 -7.85 9.00
C PHE A 490 -15.27 -6.41 8.52
N ARG A 491 -14.32 -5.85 7.74
CA ARG A 491 -14.45 -4.54 7.11
C ARG A 491 -15.70 -4.47 6.21
N ALA A 492 -16.00 -5.53 5.47
CA ALA A 492 -17.18 -5.57 4.60
C ALA A 492 -18.52 -5.46 5.36
N GLY A 493 -18.51 -5.75 6.67
CA GLY A 493 -19.68 -5.61 7.56
C GLY A 493 -19.79 -4.26 8.26
N LEU A 494 -18.84 -3.33 8.07
CA LEU A 494 -18.87 -2.01 8.69
C LEU A 494 -19.99 -1.14 8.11
N ARG A 495 -20.63 -0.37 8.99
CA ARG A 495 -21.63 0.63 8.65
C ARG A 495 -21.08 2.04 8.89
N PRO A 496 -21.60 3.07 8.19
CA PRO A 496 -21.25 4.46 8.49
C PRO A 496 -21.45 4.79 9.97
N GLY A 497 -20.42 5.38 10.58
CA GLY A 497 -20.42 5.74 12.01
C GLY A 497 -20.01 4.63 12.97
N ASP A 498 -19.77 3.41 12.49
CA ASP A 498 -19.21 2.35 13.33
C ASP A 498 -17.80 2.73 13.82
N ASP A 499 -17.51 2.36 15.06
CA ASP A 499 -16.15 2.34 15.57
C ASP A 499 -15.43 1.10 15.00
N ALA A 500 -14.66 1.31 13.94
CA ALA A 500 -13.99 0.25 13.21
C ALA A 500 -13.04 -0.58 14.08
N TYR A 501 -12.31 0.04 15.04
CA TYR A 501 -11.41 -0.67 15.96
C TYR A 501 -12.19 -1.64 16.85
N ARG A 502 -13.32 -1.18 17.39
CA ARG A 502 -14.17 -2.02 18.22
C ARG A 502 -14.87 -3.11 17.42
N VAL A 503 -15.47 -2.80 16.27
CA VAL A 503 -16.23 -3.77 15.47
C VAL A 503 -15.33 -4.84 14.88
N ILE A 504 -14.23 -4.45 14.21
CA ILE A 504 -13.30 -5.42 13.62
C ILE A 504 -12.57 -6.20 14.72
N GLY A 505 -12.03 -5.52 15.74
CA GLY A 505 -11.28 -6.18 16.81
C GLY A 505 -12.14 -7.17 17.60
N SER A 506 -13.36 -6.80 17.98
CA SER A 506 -14.27 -7.72 18.70
C SER A 506 -14.79 -8.85 17.81
N GLY A 507 -14.97 -8.62 16.51
CA GLY A 507 -15.31 -9.67 15.55
C GLY A 507 -14.22 -10.73 15.45
N ILE A 508 -12.96 -10.29 15.26
CA ILE A 508 -11.79 -11.17 15.22
C ILE A 508 -11.60 -11.89 16.57
N ALA A 509 -11.72 -11.17 17.69
CA ALA A 509 -11.60 -11.72 19.03
C ALA A 509 -12.68 -12.78 19.34
N GLY A 510 -13.91 -12.48 18.95
CA GLY A 510 -15.07 -13.37 19.07
C GLY A 510 -14.88 -14.65 18.29
N LEU A 511 -14.38 -14.56 17.05
CA LEU A 511 -14.08 -15.72 16.21
C LEU A 511 -13.04 -16.63 16.88
N GLY A 512 -11.92 -16.09 17.36
CA GLY A 512 -10.87 -16.86 18.06
C GLY A 512 -11.35 -17.48 19.39
N SER A 513 -12.33 -16.86 20.04
CA SER A 513 -12.93 -17.32 21.30
C SER A 513 -14.08 -18.32 21.11
N GLY A 514 -14.65 -18.40 19.91
CA GLY A 514 -15.85 -19.18 19.60
C GLY A 514 -15.62 -20.69 19.50
N PRO A 515 -16.68 -21.45 19.19
CA PRO A 515 -16.60 -22.88 18.96
C PRO A 515 -15.60 -23.22 17.83
N ARG A 516 -14.73 -24.20 18.04
CA ARG A 516 -13.68 -24.59 17.07
C ARG A 516 -14.24 -24.99 15.70
N GLY A 517 -15.41 -25.63 15.67
CA GLY A 517 -16.09 -25.98 14.42
C GLY A 517 -16.47 -24.76 13.57
N GLU A 518 -16.94 -23.68 14.20
CA GLU A 518 -17.28 -22.42 13.52
C GLU A 518 -16.02 -21.67 13.09
N PHE A 519 -15.02 -21.59 13.97
CA PHE A 519 -13.70 -21.02 13.67
C PHE A 519 -13.08 -21.66 12.42
N ARG A 520 -13.07 -23.00 12.37
CA ARG A 520 -12.58 -23.78 11.24
C ARG A 520 -13.36 -23.53 9.97
N ALA A 521 -14.69 -23.61 10.04
CA ALA A 521 -15.53 -23.44 8.85
C ALA A 521 -15.33 -22.06 8.23
N TYR A 522 -15.30 -21.01 9.06
CA TYR A 522 -15.12 -19.63 8.61
C TYR A 522 -13.76 -19.41 7.95
N LEU A 523 -12.67 -19.88 8.57
CA LEU A 523 -11.33 -19.76 8.00
C LEU A 523 -11.16 -20.60 6.73
N ALA A 524 -11.70 -21.82 6.71
CA ALA A 524 -11.67 -22.66 5.52
C ALA A 524 -12.37 -22.00 4.34
N GLU A 525 -13.51 -21.35 4.57
CA GLU A 525 -14.21 -20.58 3.55
C GLU A 525 -13.36 -19.42 3.03
N LEU A 526 -12.78 -18.59 3.91
CA LEU A 526 -11.95 -17.46 3.49
C LEU A 526 -10.71 -17.90 2.70
N VAL A 527 -10.04 -18.95 3.17
CA VAL A 527 -8.85 -19.49 2.50
C VAL A 527 -9.20 -20.13 1.17
N ALA A 528 -10.36 -20.80 1.07
CA ALA A 528 -10.84 -21.34 -0.20
C ALA A 528 -11.08 -20.24 -1.23
N HIS A 529 -11.70 -19.12 -0.82
CA HIS A 529 -11.86 -17.95 -1.69
C HIS A 529 -10.52 -17.34 -2.12
N ALA A 530 -9.54 -17.27 -1.21
CA ALA A 530 -8.21 -16.76 -1.54
C ALA A 530 -7.49 -17.64 -2.58
N PHE A 531 -7.53 -18.97 -2.43
CA PHE A 531 -6.98 -19.89 -3.44
C PHE A 531 -7.73 -19.80 -4.76
N ALA A 532 -9.06 -19.75 -4.75
CA ALA A 532 -9.86 -19.60 -5.96
C ALA A 532 -9.53 -18.29 -6.69
N GLY A 533 -9.38 -17.18 -5.96
CA GLY A 533 -8.96 -15.89 -6.51
C GLY A 533 -7.55 -15.94 -7.13
N ARG A 534 -6.60 -16.61 -6.47
CA ARG A 534 -5.25 -16.83 -7.01
C ARG A 534 -5.27 -17.68 -8.27
N ILE A 535 -6.05 -18.77 -8.30
CA ILE A 535 -6.21 -19.62 -9.49
C ILE A 535 -6.75 -18.78 -10.66
N ALA A 536 -7.83 -18.02 -10.44
CA ALA A 536 -8.41 -17.18 -11.48
C ALA A 536 -7.43 -16.11 -11.99
N ALA A 537 -6.65 -15.50 -11.10
CA ALA A 537 -5.61 -14.54 -11.48
C ALA A 537 -4.50 -15.19 -12.33
N LEU A 538 -4.01 -16.37 -11.95
CA LEU A 538 -3.00 -17.10 -12.71
C LEU A 538 -3.53 -17.59 -14.06
N GLU A 539 -4.78 -18.07 -14.13
CA GLU A 539 -5.44 -18.46 -15.38
C GLU A 539 -5.60 -17.26 -16.32
N ALA A 540 -5.96 -16.09 -15.78
CA ALA A 540 -6.06 -14.85 -16.56
C ALA A 540 -4.71 -14.42 -17.13
N GLN A 541 -3.65 -14.43 -16.30
CA GLN A 541 -2.28 -14.13 -16.74
C GLN A 541 -1.82 -15.12 -17.80
N TYR A 542 -2.00 -16.44 -17.56
CA TYR A 542 -1.66 -17.49 -18.52
C TYR A 542 -2.35 -17.29 -19.87
N GLY A 543 -3.64 -16.94 -19.86
CA GLY A 543 -4.40 -16.61 -21.07
C GLY A 543 -3.86 -15.37 -21.79
N LEU A 544 -3.65 -14.27 -21.05
CA LEU A 544 -3.16 -13.00 -21.58
C LEU A 544 -1.82 -13.15 -22.31
N PHE A 545 -0.89 -13.92 -21.74
CA PHE A 545 0.42 -14.16 -22.33
C PHE A 545 0.53 -15.48 -23.10
N SER A 546 -0.59 -16.16 -23.34
CA SER A 546 -0.65 -17.44 -24.06
C SER A 546 0.36 -18.49 -23.57
N GLY A 547 0.64 -18.52 -22.26
CA GLY A 547 1.60 -19.46 -21.66
C GLY A 547 3.06 -19.30 -22.11
N GLN A 548 3.46 -18.15 -22.69
CA GLN A 548 4.84 -17.90 -23.14
C GLN A 548 5.55 -16.93 -22.21
N PRO A 549 6.83 -17.09 -21.82
CA PRO A 549 7.72 -18.19 -22.20
C PRO A 549 7.27 -19.52 -21.61
N ALA A 550 7.76 -20.64 -22.15
CA ALA A 550 7.25 -21.96 -21.85
C ALA A 550 7.45 -22.35 -20.38
N ALA A 551 8.66 -22.14 -19.82
CA ALA A 551 8.92 -22.41 -18.41
C ALA A 551 8.03 -21.57 -17.47
N TRP A 552 7.76 -20.30 -17.82
CA TRP A 552 6.81 -19.49 -17.06
C TRP A 552 5.39 -20.09 -17.11
N GLY A 553 4.96 -20.51 -18.30
CA GLY A 553 3.66 -21.17 -18.48
C GLY A 553 3.56 -22.46 -17.67
N GLU A 554 4.63 -23.26 -17.63
CA GLU A 554 4.72 -24.48 -16.82
C GLU A 554 4.62 -24.17 -15.32
N ASP A 555 5.32 -23.15 -14.84
CA ASP A 555 5.27 -22.72 -13.44
C ASP A 555 3.89 -22.13 -13.05
N CYS A 556 3.22 -21.41 -13.96
CA CYS A 556 1.82 -20.99 -13.77
C CYS A 556 0.88 -22.20 -13.61
N ILE A 557 0.97 -23.19 -14.49
CA ILE A 557 0.16 -24.41 -14.41
C ILE A 557 0.47 -25.17 -13.11
N ALA A 558 1.75 -25.30 -12.76
CA ALA A 558 2.17 -25.94 -11.51
C ALA A 558 1.60 -25.21 -10.29
N ALA A 559 1.55 -23.88 -10.29
CA ALA A 559 1.00 -23.07 -9.20
C ALA A 559 -0.53 -23.24 -9.09
N ILE A 560 -1.24 -23.32 -10.22
CA ILE A 560 -2.68 -23.60 -10.27
C ILE A 560 -2.98 -24.99 -9.70
N GLU A 561 -2.26 -26.02 -10.17
CA GLU A 561 -2.43 -27.39 -9.70
C GLU A 561 -2.05 -27.54 -8.22
N TYR A 562 -0.99 -26.86 -7.77
CA TYR A 562 -0.65 -26.82 -6.36
C TYR A 562 -1.78 -26.24 -5.50
N ALA A 563 -2.35 -25.10 -5.91
CA ALA A 563 -3.47 -24.48 -5.21
C ALA A 563 -4.69 -25.40 -5.12
N ARG A 564 -5.03 -26.10 -6.21
CA ARG A 564 -6.10 -27.13 -6.23
C ARG A 564 -5.83 -28.26 -5.25
N ILE A 565 -4.61 -28.81 -5.26
CA ILE A 565 -4.20 -29.87 -4.34
C ILE A 565 -4.24 -29.40 -2.88
N GLN A 566 -3.88 -28.15 -2.58
CA GLN A 566 -3.98 -27.63 -1.20
C GLN A 566 -5.41 -27.62 -0.69
N LEU A 567 -6.39 -27.23 -1.52
CA LEU A 567 -7.80 -27.20 -1.13
C LEU A 567 -8.36 -28.58 -0.72
N GLU A 568 -7.74 -29.66 -1.18
CA GLU A 568 -8.12 -31.03 -0.82
C GLU A 568 -7.48 -31.50 0.50
N LYS A 569 -6.46 -30.81 1.00
CA LYS A 569 -5.73 -31.23 2.20
C LYS A 569 -6.50 -30.89 3.48
N PRO A 570 -6.58 -31.82 4.45
CA PRO A 570 -7.03 -31.49 5.79
C PRO A 570 -6.14 -30.37 6.38
N GLY A 571 -6.76 -29.32 6.91
CA GLY A 571 -6.05 -28.24 7.58
C GLY A 571 -5.42 -27.20 6.65
N PHE A 572 -5.80 -27.15 5.36
CA PHE A 572 -5.32 -26.13 4.40
C PHE A 572 -5.56 -24.67 4.86
N TRP A 573 -6.45 -24.47 5.83
CA TRP A 573 -6.81 -23.19 6.43
C TRP A 573 -5.94 -22.79 7.63
N LEU A 574 -5.03 -23.65 8.07
CA LEU A 574 -4.02 -23.31 9.08
C LEU A 574 -2.86 -22.54 8.43
N PRO A 575 -2.24 -21.60 9.16
CA PRO A 575 -1.13 -20.84 8.63
C PRO A 575 0.10 -21.72 8.42
N ALA A 576 0.88 -21.42 7.38
CA ALA A 576 2.15 -22.08 7.09
C ALA A 576 3.27 -21.71 8.08
N ASP A 577 3.13 -20.62 8.83
CA ASP A 577 4.07 -20.15 9.86
C ASP A 577 3.38 -19.81 11.19
N GLY A 578 4.16 -19.81 12.27
CA GLY A 578 3.67 -19.44 13.60
C GLY A 578 2.89 -20.56 14.29
N PRO A 579 1.59 -20.37 14.61
CA PRO A 579 0.79 -21.36 15.34
C PRO A 579 0.80 -22.75 14.72
N ARG A 580 0.94 -23.81 15.54
CA ARG A 580 1.14 -25.19 15.07
C ARG A 580 -0.14 -26.00 14.96
N ASP A 581 -1.20 -25.55 15.63
CA ASP A 581 -2.50 -26.20 15.64
C ASP A 581 -3.63 -25.18 15.73
N GLU A 582 -4.86 -25.70 15.66
CA GLU A 582 -6.10 -24.92 15.69
C GLU A 582 -6.26 -24.09 16.96
N ASP A 583 -5.88 -24.61 18.13
CA ASP A 583 -6.05 -23.93 19.40
C ASP A 583 -5.02 -22.81 19.58
N GLU A 584 -3.78 -23.05 19.18
CA GLU A 584 -2.74 -22.02 19.14
C GLU A 584 -3.13 -20.90 18.17
N PHE A 585 -3.66 -21.24 16.99
CA PHE A 585 -4.05 -20.24 16.01
C PHE A 585 -5.26 -19.43 16.47
N ALA A 586 -6.29 -20.09 17.00
CA ALA A 586 -7.44 -19.38 17.55
C ALA A 586 -7.08 -18.47 18.73
N GLY A 587 -6.14 -18.89 19.57
CA GLY A 587 -5.58 -18.05 20.64
C GLY A 587 -4.85 -16.82 20.10
N PHE A 588 -4.08 -16.98 19.02
CA PHE A 588 -3.40 -15.87 18.34
C PHE A 588 -4.40 -14.89 17.71
N VAL A 589 -5.38 -15.41 16.96
CA VAL A 589 -6.47 -14.62 16.36
C VAL A 589 -7.21 -13.82 17.43
N ARG A 590 -7.58 -14.48 18.54
CA ARG A 590 -8.23 -13.80 19.67
C ARG A 590 -7.39 -12.63 20.18
N SER A 591 -6.12 -12.89 20.47
CA SER A 591 -5.21 -11.91 21.07
C SER A 591 -4.96 -10.72 20.15
N PHE A 592 -4.90 -10.95 18.83
CA PHE A 592 -4.79 -9.89 17.85
C PHE A 592 -6.07 -9.04 17.78
N GLY A 593 -7.25 -9.69 17.81
CA GLY A 593 -8.53 -8.98 17.87
C GLY A 593 -8.68 -8.11 19.12
N ASP A 594 -8.33 -8.67 20.29
CA ASP A 594 -8.32 -7.94 21.57
C ASP A 594 -7.37 -6.73 21.51
N ALA A 595 -6.17 -6.93 20.95
CA ALA A 595 -5.18 -5.85 20.77
C ALA A 595 -5.69 -4.75 19.83
N ILE A 596 -6.38 -5.07 18.73
CA ILE A 596 -7.00 -4.07 17.84
C ILE A 596 -8.05 -3.27 18.61
N SER A 597 -8.96 -3.93 19.36
CA SER A 597 -10.00 -3.21 20.10
C SER A 597 -9.45 -2.30 21.19
N ALA A 598 -8.39 -2.71 21.90
CA ALA A 598 -7.74 -1.90 22.92
C ALA A 598 -6.76 -0.84 22.36
N TRP A 599 -6.51 -0.85 21.04
CA TRP A 599 -5.42 -0.06 20.45
C TRP A 599 -5.59 1.46 20.59
N PRO A 600 -6.78 2.07 20.39
CA PRO A 600 -6.94 3.50 20.57
C PRO A 600 -6.59 3.98 21.98
N GLU A 601 -6.98 3.22 23.01
CA GLU A 601 -6.65 3.51 24.41
C GLU A 601 -5.15 3.32 24.68
N ALA A 602 -4.55 2.26 24.15
CA ALA A 602 -3.12 2.01 24.25
C ALA A 602 -2.30 3.13 23.59
N PHE A 603 -2.72 3.60 22.41
CA PHE A 603 -2.07 4.69 21.70
C PHE A 603 -2.17 6.01 22.47
N ALA A 604 -3.34 6.32 23.04
CA ALA A 604 -3.54 7.50 23.86
C ALA A 604 -2.68 7.47 25.14
N ALA A 605 -2.63 6.32 25.83
CA ALA A 605 -1.79 6.12 27.00
C ALA A 605 -0.29 6.24 26.66
N ALA A 606 0.14 5.66 25.55
CA ALA A 606 1.50 5.79 25.05
C ALA A 606 1.84 7.24 24.72
N LYS A 607 0.97 7.95 23.99
CA LYS A 607 1.15 9.39 23.66
C LYS A 607 1.32 10.25 24.91
N ALA A 608 0.56 9.97 25.97
CA ALA A 608 0.67 10.69 27.25
C ALA A 608 1.99 10.41 27.98
N ALA A 609 2.55 9.21 27.82
CA ALA A 609 3.78 8.78 28.51
C ALA A 609 5.06 8.90 27.65
N ALA A 610 4.94 9.12 26.33
CA ALA A 610 6.03 8.96 25.37
C ALA A 610 7.25 9.83 25.69
N GLY A 611 7.05 11.12 26.00
CA GLY A 611 8.14 12.04 26.32
C GLY A 611 8.93 11.59 27.56
N GLU A 612 8.22 11.32 28.67
CA GLU A 612 8.84 10.84 29.91
C GLU A 612 9.59 9.53 29.70
N LEU A 613 8.97 8.55 29.03
CA LEU A 613 9.58 7.24 28.81
C LEU A 613 10.82 7.31 27.91
N LEU A 614 10.77 8.08 26.82
CA LEU A 614 11.90 8.25 25.90
C LEU A 614 13.10 8.87 26.62
N ASP A 615 12.88 9.90 27.44
CA ASP A 615 13.96 10.56 28.17
C ASP A 615 14.70 9.59 29.13
N THR A 616 14.04 8.53 29.62
CA THR A 616 14.70 7.51 30.46
C THR A 616 15.64 6.56 29.72
N VAL A 617 15.61 6.56 28.38
CA VAL A 617 16.43 5.67 27.52
C VAL A 617 17.28 6.45 26.51
N ARG A 618 17.44 7.75 26.78
CA ARG A 618 18.35 8.60 26.05
C ARG A 618 19.79 8.13 26.28
N VAL A 619 20.52 7.93 25.20
CA VAL A 619 21.93 7.49 25.23
C VAL A 619 22.84 8.67 25.56
N THR A 620 22.60 9.83 24.92
CA THR A 620 23.27 11.12 25.20
C THR A 620 22.37 12.29 24.91
#